data_AF-A0A2D7KV90-F1
#
_entry.id   AF-A0A2D7KV90-F1
#
_cell.length_a   1.000
_cell.length_b   1.000
_cell.length_c   1.000
_cell.angle_alpha   90.00
_cell.angle_beta   90.00
_cell.angle_gamma   90.00
#
_symmetry.space_group_name_H-M   'P 1'
#
loop_
_entity.id
_entity.type
_entity.pdbx_description
1 polymer ?
#
loop_
_entity_poly.entity_id
_entity_poly.type
_entity_poly.pdbx_seq_one_letter_code
_entity_poly.pdbx_strand_id
1 'polypeptide(L)'
;MLFLMQKTIKSIMKKLDKLTYELAENCLSKNSNIEAKLFLNWDKIFINYIDIIKPLRINFFSNKSKNGILILRVKRGFELEVQMEQIKILNLANTYIGYKAIERIKISNEGF
;
A
#
# COMPACT_ATOMS: atom_id res chain seq x y z
N MET A 1 1.70 31.81 9.72
CA MET A 1 3.02 31.49 9.11
C MET A 1 3.37 30.01 9.19
N LEU A 2 3.36 29.39 10.38
CA LEU A 2 3.68 27.96 10.59
C LEU A 2 2.84 26.99 9.73
N PHE A 3 1.52 27.21 9.67
CA PHE A 3 0.60 26.41 8.85
C PHE A 3 0.93 26.43 7.35
N LEU A 4 1.30 27.61 6.82
CA LEU A 4 1.68 27.76 5.42
C LEU A 4 2.99 27.03 5.13
N MET A 5 3.97 27.10 6.03
CA MET A 5 5.22 26.34 5.91
C MET A 5 4.97 24.82 5.87
N GLN A 6 4.14 24.30 6.78
CA GLN A 6 3.80 22.87 6.81
C GLN A 6 3.13 22.42 5.49
N LYS A 7 2.21 23.23 4.95
CA LYS A 7 1.54 22.95 3.68
C LYS A 7 2.54 22.94 2.52
N THR A 8 3.47 23.89 2.47
CA THR A 8 4.51 23.96 1.44
C THR A 8 5.45 22.76 1.51
N ILE A 9 5.92 22.38 2.71
CA ILE A 9 6.77 21.19 2.91
C ILE A 9 6.06 19.93 2.43
N LYS A 10 4.79 19.73 2.82
CA LYS A 10 3.98 18.59 2.36
C LYS A 10 3.83 18.57 0.84
N SER A 11 3.67 19.73 0.21
CA SER A 11 3.58 19.83 -1.25
C SER A 11 4.91 19.49 -1.94
N ILE A 12 6.04 19.90 -1.36
CA ILE A 12 7.36 19.61 -1.92
C ILE A 12 7.65 18.11 -1.82
N MET A 13 7.38 17.50 -0.66
CA MET A 13 7.54 16.05 -0.48
C MET A 13 6.75 15.25 -1.51
N LYS A 14 5.47 15.60 -1.74
CA LYS A 14 4.65 14.94 -2.78
C LYS A 14 5.24 15.06 -4.18
N LYS A 15 5.86 16.20 -4.53
CA LYS A 15 6.53 16.37 -5.83
C LYS A 15 7.78 15.51 -5.92
N LEU A 16 8.54 15.41 -4.83
CA LEU A 16 9.72 14.56 -4.75
C LEU A 16 9.36 13.08 -4.94
N ASP A 17 8.34 12.58 -4.23
CA ASP A 17 7.86 11.20 -4.35
C ASP A 17 7.43 10.86 -5.78
N LYS A 18 6.75 11.82 -6.43
CA LYS A 18 6.33 11.66 -7.84
C LYS A 18 7.54 11.56 -8.77
N LEU A 19 8.51 12.47 -8.63
CA LEU A 19 9.71 12.47 -9.47
C LEU A 19 10.57 11.22 -9.25
N THR A 20 10.77 10.79 -8.01
CA THR A 20 11.53 9.58 -7.70
C THR A 20 10.84 8.33 -8.27
N TYR A 21 9.51 8.26 -8.18
CA TYR A 21 8.76 7.18 -8.80
C TYR A 21 8.89 7.19 -10.33
N GLU A 22 8.70 8.33 -11.00
CA GLU A 22 8.82 8.45 -12.46
C GLU A 22 10.21 8.02 -12.97
N LEU A 23 11.27 8.37 -12.24
CA LEU A 23 12.63 7.94 -12.57
C LEU A 23 12.85 6.44 -12.34
N ALA A 24 12.30 5.90 -11.24
CA ALA A 24 12.45 4.49 -10.90
C ALA A 24 11.56 3.57 -11.73
N GLU A 25 10.42 4.04 -12.25
CA GLU A 25 9.37 3.21 -12.85
C GLU A 25 9.91 2.30 -13.96
N ASN A 26 10.78 2.85 -14.82
CA ASN A 26 11.40 2.13 -15.94
C ASN A 26 12.40 1.03 -15.50
N CYS A 27 12.88 1.10 -14.25
CA CYS A 27 13.78 0.12 -13.65
C CYS A 27 13.04 -0.92 -12.81
N LEU A 28 11.76 -0.70 -12.48
CA LEU A 28 10.98 -1.61 -11.66
C LEU A 28 10.47 -2.79 -12.48
N SER A 29 10.59 -3.99 -11.91
CA SER A 29 9.86 -5.15 -12.41
C SER A 29 8.34 -4.88 -12.36
N LYS A 30 7.55 -5.59 -13.17
CA LYS A 30 6.08 -5.44 -13.13
C LYS A 30 5.50 -5.64 -11.72
N ASN A 31 6.03 -6.59 -10.97
CA ASN A 31 5.60 -6.87 -9.58
C ASN A 31 5.95 -5.70 -8.65
N SER A 32 7.18 -5.17 -8.77
CA SER A 32 7.64 -4.03 -7.98
C SER A 32 6.89 -2.74 -8.33
N ASN A 33 6.51 -2.57 -9.59
CA ASN A 33 5.70 -1.45 -10.05
C ASN A 33 4.31 -1.47 -9.39
N ILE A 34 3.66 -2.65 -9.32
CA ILE A 34 2.36 -2.81 -8.65
C ILE A 34 2.47 -2.52 -7.15
N GLU A 35 3.49 -3.07 -6.49
CA GLU A 35 3.74 -2.81 -5.07
C GLU A 35 3.93 -1.31 -4.81
N ALA A 36 4.81 -0.67 -5.58
CA ALA A 36 5.08 0.76 -5.45
C ALA A 36 3.83 1.62 -5.70
N LYS A 37 3.04 1.33 -6.75
CA LYS A 37 1.78 2.05 -7.02
C LYS A 37 0.80 1.95 -5.87
N LEU A 38 0.61 0.74 -5.32
CA LEU A 38 -0.28 0.50 -4.21
C LEU A 38 0.20 1.26 -2.96
N PHE A 39 1.50 1.23 -2.65
CA PHE A 39 2.06 1.80 -1.42
C PHE A 39 2.11 3.33 -1.47
N LEU A 40 2.49 3.92 -2.61
CA LEU A 40 2.49 5.38 -2.79
C LEU A 40 1.09 5.99 -2.69
N ASN A 41 0.05 5.18 -2.91
CA ASN A 41 -1.35 5.62 -2.84
C ASN A 41 -2.09 5.01 -1.64
N TRP A 42 -1.37 4.42 -0.67
CA TRP A 42 -1.95 3.68 0.44
C TRP A 42 -3.02 4.49 1.19
N ASP A 43 -2.66 5.69 1.62
CA ASP A 43 -3.52 6.59 2.39
C ASP A 43 -4.81 6.96 1.66
N LYS A 44 -4.78 6.99 0.33
CA LYS A 44 -5.94 7.29 -0.51
C LYS A 44 -6.86 6.08 -0.64
N ILE A 45 -6.28 4.88 -0.77
CA ILE A 45 -7.02 3.64 -1.00
C ILE A 45 -7.64 3.13 0.30
N PHE A 46 -6.88 3.22 1.39
CA PHE A 46 -7.21 2.66 2.70
C PHE A 46 -7.45 3.75 3.73
N ILE A 47 -8.08 4.86 3.32
CA ILE A 47 -8.32 6.04 4.19
C ILE A 47 -8.99 5.66 5.52
N ASN A 48 -9.93 4.71 5.49
CA ASN A 48 -10.65 4.23 6.68
C ASN A 48 -9.83 3.28 7.57
N TYR A 49 -8.65 2.86 7.12
CA TYR A 49 -7.79 1.90 7.80
C TYR A 49 -6.38 2.47 8.08
N ILE A 50 -6.12 3.74 7.76
CA ILE A 50 -4.77 4.33 7.78
C ILE A 50 -4.07 4.23 9.15
N ASP A 51 -4.85 4.31 10.23
CA ASP A 51 -4.34 4.26 11.60
C ASP A 51 -4.18 2.83 12.14
N ILE A 52 -4.70 1.82 11.41
CA ILE A 52 -4.77 0.43 11.87
C ILE A 52 -3.98 -0.55 10.99
N ILE A 53 -3.78 -0.26 9.69
CA ILE A 53 -3.01 -1.12 8.79
C ILE A 53 -1.95 -0.33 8.03
N LYS A 54 -0.78 -0.96 7.88
CA LYS A 54 0.31 -0.46 7.03
C LYS A 54 0.78 -1.56 6.09
N PRO A 55 1.17 -1.23 4.85
CA PRO A 55 1.73 -2.21 3.95
C PRO A 55 3.15 -2.57 4.38
N LEU A 56 3.53 -3.84 4.28
CA LEU A 56 4.92 -4.27 4.43
C LEU A 56 5.56 -4.66 3.11
N ARG A 57 4.89 -5.54 2.35
CA ARG A 57 5.33 -6.02 1.03
C ARG A 57 4.22 -6.81 0.34
N ILE A 58 4.38 -7.07 -0.95
CA ILE A 58 3.57 -7.99 -1.73
C ILE A 58 4.45 -9.13 -2.23
N ASN A 59 4.17 -10.34 -1.77
CA ASN A 59 4.87 -11.52 -2.26
C ASN A 59 4.12 -12.11 -3.45
N PHE A 60 4.72 -12.05 -4.64
CA PHE A 60 4.23 -12.78 -5.81
C PHE A 60 4.95 -14.12 -5.94
N PHE A 61 4.21 -15.20 -6.13
CA PHE A 61 4.77 -16.55 -6.31
C PHE A 61 5.46 -16.77 -7.66
N SER A 62 5.26 -15.87 -8.62
CA SER A 62 5.89 -15.95 -9.94
C SER A 62 6.01 -14.56 -10.58
N ASN A 63 6.70 -14.48 -11.71
CA ASN A 63 6.75 -13.26 -12.55
C ASN A 63 5.40 -12.94 -13.22
N LYS A 64 4.40 -13.79 -13.06
CA LYS A 64 3.03 -13.47 -13.44
C LYS A 64 2.46 -12.67 -12.28
N SER A 65 2.28 -11.36 -12.49
CA SER A 65 1.80 -10.38 -11.51
C SER A 65 0.35 -10.61 -11.06
N LYS A 66 0.09 -11.81 -10.54
CA LYS A 66 -1.16 -12.39 -10.10
C LYS A 66 -0.85 -13.27 -8.89
N ASN A 67 -1.89 -13.62 -8.13
CA ASN A 67 -1.76 -14.48 -6.96
C ASN A 67 -0.81 -13.91 -5.89
N GLY A 68 -0.72 -12.58 -5.79
CA GLY A 68 0.08 -11.89 -4.80
C GLY A 68 -0.48 -12.07 -3.39
N ILE A 69 0.41 -12.11 -2.39
CA ILE A 69 0.04 -12.03 -0.98
C ILE A 69 0.41 -10.65 -0.47
N LEU A 70 -0.58 -9.87 -0.09
CA LEU A 70 -0.35 -8.58 0.56
C LEU A 70 -0.06 -8.82 2.04
N ILE A 71 1.15 -8.48 2.47
CA ILE A 71 1.54 -8.60 3.87
C ILE A 71 1.33 -7.26 4.55
N LEU A 72 0.52 -7.26 5.61
CA LEU A 72 0.16 -6.07 6.37
C LEU A 72 0.80 -6.09 7.74
N ARG A 73 1.26 -4.93 8.19
CA ARG A 73 1.45 -4.65 9.60
C ARG A 73 0.14 -4.12 10.15
N VAL A 74 -0.31 -4.66 11.28
CA VAL A 74 -1.56 -4.24 11.92
C VAL A 74 -1.23 -3.63 13.27
N LYS A 75 -1.99 -2.61 13.67
CA LYS A 75 -1.91 -2.02 14.99
C LYS A 75 -2.31 -3.06 16.04
N ARG A 76 -1.56 -3.17 17.13
CA ARG A 76 -1.84 -4.17 18.17
C ARG A 76 -3.25 -4.04 18.71
N GLY A 77 -3.95 -5.17 18.83
CA GLY A 77 -5.33 -5.25 19.31
C GLY A 77 -6.39 -5.09 18.23
N PHE A 78 -6.01 -4.83 16.97
CA PHE A 78 -6.93 -4.69 15.83
C PHE A 78 -6.85 -5.88 14.84
N GLU A 79 -6.11 -6.93 15.19
CA GLU A 79 -5.86 -8.06 14.28
C GLU A 79 -7.15 -8.78 13.90
N LEU A 80 -8.08 -8.93 14.86
CA LEU A 80 -9.37 -9.58 14.62
C LEU A 80 -10.27 -8.73 13.73
N GLU A 81 -10.39 -7.41 13.97
CA GLU A 81 -11.17 -6.54 13.07
C GLU A 81 -10.62 -6.56 11.65
N VAL A 82 -9.29 -6.52 11.50
CA VAL A 82 -8.65 -6.58 10.17
C VAL A 82 -8.89 -7.93 9.49
N GLN A 83 -8.92 -9.04 10.24
CA GLN A 83 -9.29 -10.36 9.69
C GLN A 83 -10.74 -10.39 9.22
N MET A 84 -11.68 -9.83 9.98
CA MET A 84 -13.10 -9.78 9.60
C MET A 84 -13.34 -8.91 8.36
N GLU A 85 -12.57 -7.84 8.20
CA GLU A 85 -12.66 -6.90 7.07
C GLU A 85 -11.77 -7.31 5.88
N GLN A 86 -11.09 -8.45 5.94
CA GLN A 86 -10.06 -8.85 4.99
C GLN A 86 -10.54 -8.85 3.53
N ILE A 87 -11.78 -9.29 3.28
CA ILE A 87 -12.35 -9.30 1.92
C ILE A 87 -12.48 -7.88 1.37
N LYS A 88 -12.92 -6.92 2.19
CA LYS A 88 -13.06 -5.51 1.77
C LYS A 88 -11.69 -4.89 1.49
N ILE A 89 -10.71 -5.13 2.36
CA ILE A 89 -9.33 -4.64 2.17
C ILE A 89 -8.73 -5.22 0.88
N LEU A 90 -8.94 -6.52 0.63
CA LEU A 90 -8.49 -7.18 -0.60
C LEU A 90 -9.14 -6.57 -1.85
N ASN A 91 -10.44 -6.29 -1.78
CA ASN A 91 -11.18 -5.67 -2.88
C ASN A 91 -10.68 -4.26 -3.17
N LEU A 92 -10.47 -3.42 -2.15
CA LEU A 92 -9.90 -2.09 -2.32
C LEU A 92 -8.56 -2.13 -3.05
N ALA A 93 -7.67 -3.04 -2.66
CA ALA A 93 -6.37 -3.20 -3.29
C ALA A 93 -6.50 -3.58 -4.78
N ASN A 94 -7.29 -4.60 -5.09
CA ASN A 94 -7.45 -5.10 -6.45
C ASN A 94 -8.21 -4.13 -7.36
N THR A 95 -9.21 -3.42 -6.83
CA THR A 95 -9.92 -2.36 -7.55
C THR A 95 -8.98 -1.24 -7.93
N TYR A 96 -8.09 -0.81 -7.02
CA TYR A 96 -7.09 0.20 -7.34
C TYR A 96 -6.09 -0.28 -8.40
N ILE A 97 -5.66 -1.53 -8.33
CA ILE A 97 -4.75 -2.13 -9.31
C ILE A 97 -5.43 -2.33 -10.69
N GLY A 98 -6.75 -2.45 -10.71
CA GLY A 98 -7.56 -2.63 -11.92
C GLY A 98 -7.76 -4.08 -12.35
N TYR A 99 -7.24 -5.05 -11.57
CA TYR A 99 -7.45 -6.48 -11.78
C TYR A 99 -7.12 -7.28 -10.51
N LYS A 100 -7.45 -8.58 -10.49
CA LYS A 100 -7.15 -9.49 -9.36
C LYS A 100 -5.65 -9.84 -9.29
N ALA A 101 -4.85 -8.91 -8.78
CA ALA A 101 -3.40 -9.07 -8.59
C ALA A 101 -3.08 -9.76 -7.25
N ILE A 102 -3.83 -9.43 -6.21
CA ILE A 102 -3.66 -9.91 -4.84
C ILE A 102 -4.74 -10.95 -4.55
N GLU A 103 -4.33 -12.14 -4.13
CA GLU A 103 -5.24 -13.25 -3.81
C GLU A 103 -5.65 -13.26 -2.35
N ARG A 104 -4.71 -12.93 -1.45
CA ARG A 104 -4.96 -12.96 -0.01
C ARG A 104 -4.11 -11.93 0.73
N ILE A 105 -4.55 -11.65 1.94
CA ILE A 105 -3.84 -10.82 2.91
C ILE A 105 -3.22 -11.74 3.97
N LYS A 106 -2.03 -11.39 4.43
CA LYS A 106 -1.38 -12.00 5.59
C LYS A 106 -1.02 -10.90 6.59
N ILE A 107 -1.46 -11.05 7.84
CA ILE A 107 -1.06 -10.17 8.94
C ILE A 107 0.34 -10.62 9.41
N SER A 108 1.25 -9.65 9.54
CA SER A 108 2.59 -9.86 10.09
C SER A 108 2.56 -9.93 11.61
N ASN A 109 3.48 -10.70 12.18
CA ASN A 109 3.64 -10.82 13.64
C ASN A 109 4.23 -9.53 14.26
N GLU A 110 4.75 -8.62 13.45
CA GLU A 110 5.38 -7.38 13.90
C GLU A 110 4.37 -6.23 14.05
N GLY A 111 3.38 -6.35 14.93
CA GLY A 111 2.39 -5.27 15.14
C GLY A 111 3.02 -3.96 15.65
N PHE A 112 2.39 -2.82 15.35
CA PHE A 112 2.82 -1.48 15.78
C PHE A 112 1.86 -0.81 16.77
#